data_AF-A0A812XZ36-F1
#
_entry.id   AF-A0A812XZ36-F1
#
_cell.length_a   1.000
_cell.length_b   1.000
_cell.length_c   1.000
_cell.angle_alpha   90.00
_cell.angle_beta   90.00
_cell.angle_gamma   90.00
#
_symmetry.space_group_name_H-M   'P 1'
#
loop_
_entity.id
_entity.type
_entity.pdbx_description
1 polymer ?
#
loop_
_entity_poly.entity_id
_entity_poly.type
_entity_poly.pdbx_seq_one_letter_code
_entity_poly.pdbx_strand_id
1 'polypeptide(L)'
;ELAAGSWALAMTWQRQRGAGLPQEAALSALRRAATGKVTALEGKELAMLSAALLLQEDEELSKRIAEHAEVLHESGSLPPDAIVQIRDHLHSLSPPWLEAAIRRLTDEVLAVLNKGSDLAVLRLTSLGAATLTLLTELGLGVESSAEASEVVTERSAGQVLCSAGVSAVSYDIRIPGDHDLYEPGQVHASGSRPDPDGLGLLRAVSLRFPRDRDAEYLALTSVVAALRRSAAATASGAEGTVRLHASQAPCLSCLGVLVQFREAFPKLELKVSFDDLRR
;
A
#
# COMPACT_ATOMS: atom_id res chain seq x y z
N GLU A 1 -9.31 13.35 24.61
CA GLU A 1 -10.47 12.63 24.06
C GLU A 1 -10.16 11.99 22.70
N LEU A 2 -9.78 12.76 21.67
CA LEU A 2 -9.43 12.21 20.34
C LEU A 2 -8.27 11.20 20.39
N ALA A 3 -7.14 11.54 21.03
CA ALA A 3 -6.04 10.60 21.22
C ALA A 3 -6.44 9.33 21.98
N ALA A 4 -7.36 9.43 22.94
CA ALA A 4 -7.90 8.28 23.68
C ALA A 4 -8.85 7.44 22.82
N GLY A 5 -9.63 8.07 21.93
CA GLY A 5 -10.48 7.40 20.95
C GLY A 5 -9.68 6.70 19.85
N SER A 6 -8.68 7.36 19.27
CA SER A 6 -7.74 6.77 18.29
C SER A 6 -6.92 5.64 18.91
N TRP A 7 -6.48 5.78 20.15
CA TRP A 7 -5.80 4.71 20.88
C TRP A 7 -6.75 3.54 21.19
N ALA A 8 -7.98 3.81 21.64
CA ALA A 8 -8.99 2.77 21.84
C ALA A 8 -9.30 2.02 20.53
N LEU A 9 -9.37 2.72 19.40
CA LEU A 9 -9.58 2.12 18.08
C LEU A 9 -8.41 1.25 17.63
N ALA A 10 -7.19 1.76 17.73
CA ALA A 10 -5.96 1.00 17.47
C ALA A 10 -5.89 -0.25 18.36
N MET A 11 -6.27 -0.13 19.64
CA MET A 11 -6.32 -1.25 20.58
C MET A 11 -7.47 -2.23 20.31
N THR A 12 -8.63 -1.79 19.81
CA THR A 12 -9.73 -2.69 19.42
C THR A 12 -9.42 -3.48 18.15
N TRP A 13 -8.72 -2.88 17.17
CA TRP A 13 -8.16 -3.59 16.03
C TRP A 13 -7.11 -4.62 16.45
N GLN A 14 -6.30 -4.29 17.45
CA GLN A 14 -5.31 -5.19 18.03
C GLN A 14 -5.94 -6.32 18.90
N ARG A 15 -7.15 -6.11 19.42
CA ARG A 15 -7.85 -6.99 20.38
C ARG A 15 -9.10 -7.69 19.81
N GLN A 16 -9.14 -8.02 18.52
CA GLN A 16 -10.09 -9.02 17.98
C GLN A 16 -9.85 -10.46 18.55
N ARG A 17 -9.39 -10.60 19.80
CA ARG A 17 -9.20 -11.86 20.52
C ARG A 17 -9.70 -11.85 21.98
N GLY A 18 -10.71 -11.05 22.35
CA GLY A 18 -11.61 -11.50 23.43
C GLY A 18 -11.94 -10.59 24.61
N ALA A 19 -11.97 -9.27 24.48
CA ALA A 19 -12.67 -8.42 25.47
C ALA A 19 -13.28 -7.18 24.81
N GLY A 20 -14.60 -7.23 24.62
CA GLY A 20 -15.38 -6.23 23.91
C GLY A 20 -15.59 -4.95 24.72
N LEU A 21 -14.87 -3.90 24.35
CA LEU A 21 -15.59 -2.65 24.09
C LEU A 21 -16.22 -2.82 22.70
N PRO A 22 -17.53 -2.60 22.51
CA PRO A 22 -18.11 -2.64 21.18
C PRO A 22 -17.39 -1.58 20.34
N GLN A 23 -16.72 -2.01 19.27
CA GLN A 23 -16.03 -1.13 18.32
C GLN A 23 -16.92 0.07 17.91
N GLU A 24 -18.22 -0.18 17.78
CA GLU A 24 -19.25 0.82 17.52
C GLU A 24 -19.35 1.91 18.59
N ALA A 25 -19.21 1.59 19.89
CA ALA A 25 -19.28 2.57 20.96
C ALA A 25 -18.06 3.50 20.94
N ALA A 26 -16.87 2.96 20.67
CA ALA A 26 -15.64 3.73 20.51
C ALA A 26 -15.71 4.63 19.26
N LEU A 27 -16.19 4.10 18.13
CA LEU A 27 -16.41 4.86 16.90
C LEU A 27 -17.44 5.95 17.10
N SER A 28 -18.58 5.65 17.74
CA SER A 28 -19.63 6.64 18.05
C SER A 28 -19.11 7.77 18.95
N ALA A 29 -18.32 7.43 19.97
CA ALA A 29 -17.68 8.42 20.83
C ALA A 29 -16.66 9.28 20.06
N LEU A 30 -15.85 8.67 19.19
CA LEU A 30 -14.92 9.39 18.33
C LEU A 30 -15.65 10.36 17.41
N ARG A 31 -16.72 9.91 16.73
CA ARG A 31 -17.53 10.76 15.85
C ARG A 31 -18.08 11.96 16.59
N ARG A 32 -18.76 11.75 17.72
CA ARG A 32 -19.31 12.86 18.54
C ARG A 32 -18.23 13.85 18.98
N ALA A 33 -17.07 13.35 19.39
CA ALA A 33 -15.94 14.20 19.79
C ALA A 33 -15.35 14.96 18.59
N ALA A 34 -15.32 14.34 17.41
CA ALA A 34 -14.77 14.92 16.20
C ALA A 34 -15.70 15.97 15.58
N THR A 35 -17.01 15.74 15.46
CA THR A 35 -17.95 16.64 14.78
C THR A 35 -17.88 18.10 15.27
N GLY A 36 -17.67 18.30 16.58
CA GLY A 36 -17.55 19.63 17.19
C GLY A 36 -16.13 20.22 17.18
N LYS A 37 -15.11 19.46 16.78
CA LYS A 37 -13.69 19.83 16.88
C LYS A 37 -12.92 19.72 15.56
N VAL A 38 -13.52 19.25 14.46
CA VAL A 38 -12.85 19.06 13.17
C VAL A 38 -12.06 20.30 12.72
N THR A 39 -12.66 21.49 12.84
CA THR A 39 -12.04 22.76 12.41
C THR A 39 -10.85 23.20 13.25
N ALA A 40 -10.63 22.57 14.42
CA ALA A 40 -9.48 22.81 15.27
C ALA A 40 -8.34 21.81 15.05
N LEU A 41 -8.55 20.78 14.21
CA LEU A 41 -7.55 19.74 13.96
C LEU A 41 -6.47 20.22 13.01
N GLU A 42 -5.22 19.88 13.31
CA GLU A 42 -4.11 20.03 12.38
C GLU A 42 -4.18 18.96 11.27
N GLY A 43 -3.46 19.18 10.17
CA GLY A 43 -3.49 18.25 9.01
C GLY A 43 -3.18 16.80 9.35
N LYS A 44 -2.26 16.54 10.29
CA LYS A 44 -1.94 15.17 10.76
C LYS A 44 -3.07 14.57 11.60
N GLU A 45 -3.71 15.36 12.44
CA GLU A 45 -4.81 14.91 13.29
C GLU A 45 -6.06 14.62 12.46
N LEU A 46 -6.31 15.47 11.44
CA LEU A 46 -7.38 15.26 10.47
C LEU A 46 -7.17 13.97 9.68
N ALA A 47 -5.93 13.70 9.24
CA ALA A 47 -5.57 12.45 8.57
C ALA A 47 -5.80 11.22 9.46
N MET A 48 -5.38 11.28 10.73
CA MET A 48 -5.63 10.22 11.71
C MET A 48 -7.13 9.98 11.93
N LEU A 49 -7.93 11.04 11.96
CA LEU A 49 -9.39 10.95 12.06
C LEU A 49 -9.98 10.28 10.81
N SER A 50 -9.58 10.71 9.62
CA SER A 50 -10.02 10.11 8.34
C SER A 50 -9.68 8.63 8.25
N ALA A 51 -8.45 8.25 8.60
CA ALA A 51 -8.04 6.84 8.63
C ALA A 51 -8.85 6.02 9.64
N ALA A 52 -9.14 6.58 10.82
CA ALA A 52 -9.94 5.91 11.84
C ALA A 52 -11.42 5.72 11.43
N LEU A 53 -11.91 6.54 10.51
CA LEU A 53 -13.28 6.53 10.01
C LEU A 53 -13.41 5.95 8.60
N LEU A 54 -12.35 5.34 8.04
CA LEU A 54 -12.31 4.84 6.65
C LEU A 54 -13.51 3.95 6.29
N LEU A 55 -13.98 3.13 7.24
CA LEU A 55 -15.08 2.17 7.06
C LEU A 55 -16.44 2.69 7.55
N GLN A 56 -16.55 3.99 7.87
CA GLN A 56 -17.73 4.54 8.52
C GLN A 56 -18.38 5.60 7.63
N GLU A 57 -19.65 5.40 7.32
CA GLU A 57 -20.45 6.36 6.58
C GLU A 57 -21.04 7.40 7.56
N ASP A 58 -20.54 8.63 7.48
CA ASP A 58 -21.08 9.81 8.16
C ASP A 58 -20.90 11.01 7.23
N GLU A 59 -21.94 11.30 6.44
CA GLU A 59 -21.90 12.30 5.37
C GLU A 59 -21.62 13.72 5.90
N GLU A 60 -22.23 14.09 7.02
CA GLU A 60 -22.03 15.41 7.63
C GLU A 60 -20.59 15.57 8.16
N LEU A 61 -20.06 14.55 8.83
CA LEU A 61 -18.67 14.58 9.28
C LEU A 61 -17.68 14.58 8.11
N SER A 62 -17.97 13.79 7.07
CA SER A 62 -17.18 13.73 5.83
C SER A 62 -17.12 15.10 5.15
N LYS A 63 -18.26 15.79 5.05
CA LYS A 63 -18.34 17.15 4.50
C LYS A 63 -17.49 18.14 5.31
N ARG A 64 -17.57 18.11 6.64
CA ARG A 64 -16.74 18.97 7.52
C ARG A 64 -15.26 18.68 7.39
N ILE A 65 -14.88 17.41 7.26
CA ILE A 65 -13.50 17.00 7.01
C ILE A 65 -13.03 17.58 5.68
N ALA A 66 -13.84 17.48 4.62
CA ALA A 66 -13.51 18.00 3.30
C ALA A 66 -13.32 19.53 3.31
N GLU A 67 -14.25 20.27 3.90
CA GLU A 67 -14.20 21.74 4.02
C GLU A 67 -12.96 22.20 4.81
N HIS A 68 -12.66 21.56 5.95
CA HIS A 68 -11.49 21.91 6.74
C HIS A 68 -10.18 21.52 6.05
N ALA A 69 -10.15 20.38 5.37
CA ALA A 69 -9.00 19.94 4.59
C ALA A 69 -8.67 20.92 3.46
N GLU A 70 -9.67 21.53 2.83
CA GLU A 70 -9.48 22.56 1.80
C GLU A 70 -8.74 23.77 2.36
N VAL A 71 -9.19 24.30 3.51
CA VAL A 71 -8.54 25.42 4.20
C VAL A 71 -7.08 25.08 4.56
N LEU A 72 -6.82 23.87 5.04
CA LEU A 72 -5.47 23.41 5.34
C LEU A 72 -4.61 23.23 4.07
N HIS A 73 -5.22 22.81 2.96
CA HIS A 73 -4.55 22.67 1.68
C HIS A 73 -4.15 24.03 1.10
N GLU A 74 -5.06 24.99 1.07
CA GLU A 74 -4.82 26.37 0.59
C GLU A 74 -3.74 27.09 1.39
N SER A 75 -3.68 26.85 2.71
CA SER A 75 -2.64 27.40 3.57
C SER A 75 -1.30 26.65 3.51
N GLY A 76 -1.21 25.53 2.78
CA GLY A 76 -0.02 24.68 2.70
C GLY A 76 0.27 23.87 3.98
N SER A 77 -0.68 23.79 4.91
CA SER A 77 -0.55 23.10 6.19
C SER A 77 -1.00 21.63 6.13
N LEU A 78 -1.59 21.19 5.01
CA LEU A 78 -2.00 19.81 4.80
C LEU A 78 -0.86 18.97 4.17
N PRO A 79 -0.27 18.01 4.89
CA PRO A 79 0.84 17.21 4.34
C PRO A 79 0.34 16.20 3.27
N PRO A 80 1.19 15.76 2.33
CA PRO A 80 0.82 14.84 1.26
C PRO A 80 0.13 13.54 1.75
N ASP A 81 0.65 12.89 2.79
CA ASP A 81 0.02 11.70 3.37
C ASP A 81 -1.40 11.96 3.88
N ALA A 82 -1.68 13.17 4.38
CA ALA A 82 -3.02 13.53 4.84
C ALA A 82 -3.99 13.67 3.68
N ILE A 83 -3.56 14.24 2.55
CA ILE A 83 -4.36 14.37 1.33
C ILE A 83 -4.84 12.98 0.89
N VAL A 84 -3.94 11.99 0.84
CA VAL A 84 -4.26 10.62 0.46
C VAL A 84 -5.24 9.97 1.44
N GLN A 85 -5.00 10.06 2.75
CA GLN A 85 -5.88 9.47 3.77
C GLN A 85 -7.28 10.09 3.76
N ILE A 86 -7.38 11.40 3.55
CA ILE A 86 -8.66 12.11 3.46
C ILE A 86 -9.39 11.69 2.18
N ARG A 87 -8.70 11.63 1.03
CA ARG A 87 -9.31 11.15 -0.21
C ARG A 87 -9.80 9.71 -0.09
N ASP A 88 -8.99 8.84 0.49
CA ASP A 88 -9.38 7.45 0.70
C ASP A 88 -10.56 7.32 1.67
N HIS A 89 -10.78 8.27 2.59
CA HIS A 89 -11.96 8.36 3.47
C HIS A 89 -13.18 9.01 2.80
N LEU A 90 -13.01 9.96 1.89
CA LEU A 90 -14.14 10.62 1.22
C LEU A 90 -14.63 9.83 0.00
N HIS A 91 -13.72 9.24 -0.77
CA HIS A 91 -13.99 8.44 -1.97
C HIS A 91 -15.03 9.07 -2.93
N SER A 92 -16.31 8.70 -2.82
CA SER A 92 -17.39 9.23 -3.66
C SER A 92 -17.77 10.67 -3.32
N LEU A 93 -17.38 11.15 -2.13
CA LEU A 93 -17.57 12.51 -1.65
C LEU A 93 -16.34 13.39 -1.87
N SER A 94 -15.32 12.91 -2.60
CA SER A 94 -14.12 13.69 -2.88
C SER A 94 -14.46 15.00 -3.62
N PRO A 95 -14.14 16.17 -3.06
CA PRO A 95 -14.31 17.44 -3.75
C PRO A 95 -13.30 17.58 -4.91
N PRO A 96 -13.57 18.44 -5.92
CA PRO A 96 -12.71 18.59 -7.09
C PRO A 96 -11.25 18.98 -6.78
N TRP A 97 -11.03 19.83 -5.77
CA TRP A 97 -9.68 20.23 -5.36
C TRP A 97 -8.86 19.04 -4.86
N LEU A 98 -9.51 18.07 -4.19
CA LEU A 98 -8.85 16.91 -3.62
C LEU A 98 -8.42 15.93 -4.71
N GLU A 99 -9.28 15.70 -5.71
CA GLU A 99 -8.92 14.90 -6.89
C GLU A 99 -7.80 15.56 -7.71
N ALA A 100 -7.80 16.89 -7.84
CA ALA A 100 -6.69 17.62 -8.46
C ALA A 100 -5.38 17.48 -7.67
N ALA A 101 -5.44 17.55 -6.33
CA ALA A 101 -4.28 17.36 -5.46
C ALA A 101 -3.72 15.93 -5.56
N ILE A 102 -4.58 14.91 -5.58
CA ILE A 102 -4.17 13.52 -5.76
C ILE A 102 -3.52 13.29 -7.13
N ARG A 103 -4.12 13.83 -8.21
CA ARG A 103 -3.52 13.75 -9.54
C ARG A 103 -2.11 14.35 -9.56
N ARG A 104 -1.95 15.54 -8.97
CA ARG A 104 -0.63 16.18 -8.87
C ARG A 104 0.37 15.32 -8.10
N LEU A 105 -0.04 14.73 -6.98
CA LEU A 105 0.83 13.82 -6.21
C LEU A 105 1.22 12.59 -7.03
N THR A 106 0.29 12.00 -7.77
CA THR A 106 0.57 10.89 -8.69
C THR A 106 1.58 11.29 -9.76
N ASP A 107 1.42 12.46 -10.39
CA ASP A 107 2.36 12.98 -11.40
C ASP A 107 3.76 13.20 -10.79
N GLU A 108 3.85 13.74 -9.57
CA GLU A 108 5.10 13.95 -8.85
C GLU A 108 5.79 12.61 -8.51
N VAL A 109 5.03 11.60 -8.06
CA VAL A 109 5.53 10.24 -7.81
C VAL A 109 6.05 9.61 -9.11
N LEU A 110 5.28 9.68 -10.19
CA LEU A 110 5.67 9.16 -11.50
C LEU A 110 6.96 9.80 -12.00
N ALA A 111 7.08 11.12 -11.86
CA ALA A 111 8.28 11.86 -12.24
C ALA A 111 9.52 11.43 -11.44
N VAL A 112 9.37 11.17 -10.14
CA VAL A 112 10.46 10.69 -9.27
C VAL A 112 10.87 9.26 -9.63
N LEU A 113 9.91 8.37 -9.83
CA LEU A 113 10.16 6.97 -10.21
C LEU A 113 10.89 6.88 -11.56
N ASN A 114 10.43 7.62 -12.57
CA ASN A 114 11.04 7.61 -13.91
C ASN A 114 12.48 8.19 -13.93
N LYS A 115 12.81 9.06 -12.97
CA LYS A 115 14.16 9.63 -12.83
C LYS A 115 15.08 8.79 -11.95
N GLY A 116 14.58 7.70 -11.35
CA GLY A 116 15.32 6.95 -10.31
C GLY A 116 15.73 7.83 -9.12
N SER A 117 14.95 8.88 -8.84
CA SER A 117 15.25 9.84 -7.78
C SER A 117 14.79 9.33 -6.40
N ASP A 118 15.25 9.99 -5.34
CA ASP A 118 14.92 9.59 -3.97
C ASP A 118 13.44 9.87 -3.63
N LEU A 119 12.65 8.80 -3.46
CA LEU A 119 11.23 8.86 -3.09
C LEU A 119 11.01 9.54 -1.72
N ALA A 120 12.01 9.58 -0.83
CA ALA A 120 11.89 10.24 0.46
C ALA A 120 11.63 11.75 0.34
N VAL A 121 12.00 12.38 -0.78
CA VAL A 121 11.77 13.80 -1.06
C VAL A 121 10.27 14.15 -1.09
N LEU A 122 9.42 13.21 -1.49
CA LEU A 122 7.97 13.42 -1.62
C LEU A 122 7.26 13.51 -0.27
N ARG A 123 7.90 13.06 0.83
CA ARG A 123 7.29 12.99 2.17
C ARG A 123 5.92 12.30 2.15
N LEU A 124 5.81 11.29 1.31
CA LEU A 124 4.61 10.51 1.06
C LEU A 124 4.96 9.03 1.26
N THR A 125 4.03 8.28 1.83
CA THR A 125 4.22 6.86 2.14
C THR A 125 3.46 5.94 1.18
N SER A 126 2.27 6.34 0.74
CA SER A 126 1.42 5.60 -0.18
C SER A 126 0.53 6.56 -0.97
N LEU A 127 0.02 6.12 -2.13
CA LEU A 127 -1.04 6.80 -2.88
C LEU A 127 -2.43 6.20 -2.62
N GLY A 128 -2.53 5.22 -1.72
CA GLY A 128 -3.82 4.62 -1.39
C GLY A 128 -4.48 4.02 -2.64
N ALA A 129 -5.77 4.28 -2.84
CA ALA A 129 -6.46 3.78 -4.02
C ALA A 129 -6.04 4.45 -5.35
N ALA A 130 -5.34 5.60 -5.33
CA ALA A 130 -4.72 6.17 -6.54
C ALA A 130 -3.52 5.36 -7.05
N THR A 131 -3.04 4.38 -6.27
CA THR A 131 -1.98 3.45 -6.69
C THR A 131 -2.35 2.69 -7.96
N LEU A 132 -3.63 2.35 -8.19
CA LEU A 132 -4.07 1.66 -9.42
C LEU A 132 -3.80 2.50 -10.68
N THR A 133 -4.10 3.80 -10.63
CA THR A 133 -3.81 4.73 -11.71
C THR A 133 -2.32 4.79 -12.00
N LEU A 134 -1.49 4.91 -10.96
CA LEU A 134 -0.03 4.94 -11.10
C LEU A 134 0.51 3.63 -11.71
N LEU A 135 0.05 2.46 -11.25
CA LEU A 135 0.47 1.16 -11.80
C LEU A 135 0.16 1.09 -13.30
N THR A 136 -1.01 1.57 -13.70
CA THR A 136 -1.44 1.61 -15.10
C THR A 136 -0.55 2.53 -15.94
N GLU A 137 -0.24 3.73 -15.42
CA GLU A 137 0.65 4.70 -16.09
C GLU A 137 2.10 4.23 -16.17
N LEU A 138 2.56 3.46 -15.18
CA LEU A 138 3.84 2.79 -15.25
C LEU A 138 3.83 1.69 -16.31
N GLY A 139 2.68 1.19 -16.76
CA GLY A 139 2.61 0.03 -17.66
C GLY A 139 2.83 -1.30 -16.94
N LEU A 140 2.53 -1.35 -15.64
CA LEU A 140 2.40 -2.60 -14.89
C LEU A 140 0.98 -3.14 -15.15
N GLY A 141 0.85 -4.45 -15.38
CA GLY A 141 -0.46 -5.05 -15.58
C GLY A 141 -1.28 -4.92 -14.30
N VAL A 142 -2.53 -4.45 -14.39
CA VAL A 142 -3.43 -4.38 -13.24
C VAL A 142 -4.48 -5.48 -13.38
N GLU A 143 -4.48 -6.45 -12.46
CA GLU A 143 -5.52 -7.48 -12.39
C GLU A 143 -6.60 -7.05 -11.39
N SER A 144 -7.87 -7.38 -11.68
CA SER A 144 -8.95 -7.10 -10.76
C SER A 144 -8.89 -8.04 -9.55
N SER A 145 -9.10 -7.52 -8.34
CA SER A 145 -9.07 -8.31 -7.08
C SER A 145 -10.00 -9.53 -7.10
N ALA A 146 -11.07 -9.52 -7.92
CA ALA A 146 -12.02 -10.64 -8.05
C ALA A 146 -11.40 -11.94 -8.57
N GLU A 147 -10.28 -11.88 -9.33
CA GLU A 147 -9.60 -13.07 -9.86
C GLU A 147 -8.49 -13.59 -8.93
N ALA A 148 -8.08 -12.80 -7.92
CA ALA A 148 -6.94 -13.11 -7.05
C ALA A 148 -7.33 -13.75 -5.71
N SER A 149 -8.63 -13.82 -5.39
CA SER A 149 -9.14 -14.04 -4.03
C SER A 149 -9.19 -15.51 -3.55
N GLU A 150 -8.77 -16.51 -4.35
CA GLU A 150 -8.85 -17.92 -3.95
C GLU A 150 -7.65 -18.46 -3.14
N VAL A 151 -6.59 -17.68 -2.88
CA VAL A 151 -5.35 -18.19 -2.26
C VAL A 151 -5.18 -17.77 -0.79
N VAL A 152 -5.69 -18.64 0.09
CA VAL A 152 -5.17 -19.05 1.42
C VAL A 152 -5.03 -18.01 2.56
N THR A 153 -5.68 -18.32 3.69
CA THR A 153 -5.41 -17.73 5.01
C THR A 153 -5.02 -18.80 6.04
N GLU A 154 -3.71 -19.03 6.24
CA GLU A 154 -3.20 -19.64 7.49
C GLU A 154 -2.20 -18.68 8.13
N ARG A 155 -2.53 -18.18 9.34
CA ARG A 155 -1.74 -17.17 10.07
C ARG A 155 -1.13 -17.75 11.33
N SER A 156 0.19 -17.64 11.45
CA SER A 156 0.97 -17.97 12.65
C SER A 156 0.83 -16.88 13.72
N ALA A 157 0.69 -17.29 14.98
CA ALA A 157 0.44 -16.42 16.13
C ALA A 157 1.74 -15.91 16.76
N GLY A 158 1.86 -14.61 17.05
CA GLY A 158 2.77 -14.14 18.12
C GLY A 158 3.61 -12.87 17.92
N GLN A 159 3.43 -12.03 16.90
CA GLN A 159 4.21 -10.79 16.77
C GLN A 159 3.35 -9.55 16.52
N VAL A 160 3.77 -8.43 17.11
CA VAL A 160 3.20 -7.09 16.87
C VAL A 160 3.70 -6.63 15.50
N LEU A 161 2.85 -6.74 14.49
CA LEU A 161 3.12 -6.35 13.11
C LEU A 161 2.41 -5.01 12.85
N CYS A 162 3.12 -4.01 12.32
CA CYS A 162 2.45 -2.91 11.61
C CYS A 162 1.60 -3.56 10.53
N SER A 163 0.27 -3.56 10.70
CA SER A 163 -0.74 -4.23 9.86
C SER A 163 -0.13 -5.21 8.86
N ALA A 164 0.14 -6.44 9.31
CA ALA A 164 0.88 -7.46 8.57
C ALA A 164 0.41 -7.59 7.12
N GLY A 165 1.06 -6.84 6.22
CA GLY A 165 0.82 -6.97 4.80
C GLY A 165 1.23 -8.37 4.39
N VAL A 166 0.34 -9.04 3.68
CA VAL A 166 0.66 -10.29 3.00
C VAL A 166 0.67 -10.03 1.52
N SER A 167 1.59 -10.69 0.82
CA SER A 167 1.63 -10.69 -0.63
C SER A 167 1.72 -12.13 -1.12
N ALA A 168 0.83 -12.51 -2.03
CA ALA A 168 0.92 -13.76 -2.75
C ALA A 168 1.63 -13.49 -4.09
N VAL A 169 2.60 -14.32 -4.44
CA VAL A 169 3.25 -14.28 -5.75
C VAL A 169 3.07 -15.62 -6.44
N SER A 170 2.60 -15.57 -7.67
CA SER A 170 2.58 -16.72 -8.57
C SER A 170 3.28 -16.36 -9.86
N TYR A 171 3.92 -17.34 -10.49
CA TYR A 171 4.61 -17.11 -11.74
C TYR A 171 4.68 -18.36 -12.61
N ASP A 172 4.70 -18.10 -13.91
CA ASP A 172 4.99 -19.07 -14.96
C ASP A 172 6.04 -18.41 -15.87
N ILE A 173 7.27 -18.91 -15.77
CA ILE A 173 8.45 -18.30 -16.38
C ILE A 173 9.18 -19.35 -17.20
N ARG A 174 9.34 -19.06 -18.49
CA ARG A 174 10.19 -19.80 -19.40
C ARG A 174 11.61 -19.26 -19.37
N ILE A 175 12.58 -20.15 -19.24
CA ILE A 175 14.01 -19.81 -19.27
C ILE A 175 14.65 -20.50 -20.48
N PRO A 176 15.07 -19.75 -21.51
CA PRO A 176 15.67 -20.35 -22.71
C PRO A 176 16.91 -21.19 -22.38
N GLY A 177 16.88 -22.47 -22.75
CA GLY A 177 17.98 -23.40 -22.54
C GLY A 177 18.05 -24.01 -21.13
N ASP A 178 17.02 -23.82 -20.32
CA ASP A 178 16.90 -24.35 -18.96
C ASP A 178 15.48 -24.85 -18.69
N HIS A 179 15.18 -25.22 -17.44
CA HIS A 179 13.85 -25.62 -16.98
C HIS A 179 12.95 -24.41 -16.73
N ASP A 180 11.66 -24.57 -17.07
CA ASP A 180 10.63 -23.60 -16.76
C ASP A 180 10.43 -23.52 -15.24
N LEU A 181 10.20 -22.31 -14.72
CA LEU A 181 9.89 -22.07 -13.32
C LEU A 181 8.39 -21.85 -13.16
N TYR A 182 7.82 -22.55 -12.18
CA TYR A 182 6.41 -22.46 -11.84
C TYR A 182 6.22 -22.32 -10.33
N GLU A 183 5.43 -21.34 -9.92
CA GLU A 183 4.99 -21.15 -8.54
C GLU A 183 3.50 -20.80 -8.53
N PRO A 184 2.63 -21.64 -7.93
CA PRO A 184 1.19 -21.43 -7.96
C PRO A 184 0.66 -20.32 -7.04
N GLY A 185 1.43 -19.82 -6.07
CA GLY A 185 0.94 -18.76 -5.17
C GLY A 185 1.62 -18.69 -3.81
N GLN A 186 2.94 -18.54 -3.78
CA GLN A 186 3.69 -18.42 -2.53
C GLN A 186 3.29 -17.16 -1.77
N VAL A 187 2.95 -17.33 -0.48
CA VAL A 187 2.57 -16.22 0.40
C VAL A 187 3.78 -15.73 1.21
N HIS A 188 3.99 -14.42 1.17
CA HIS A 188 5.00 -13.71 1.95
C HIS A 188 4.33 -12.82 2.97
N ALA A 189 4.80 -12.88 4.21
CA ALA A 189 4.35 -12.01 5.29
C ALA A 189 5.43 -10.98 5.64
N SER A 190 5.00 -9.73 5.80
CA SER A 190 5.89 -8.63 6.20
C SER A 190 6.63 -8.95 7.50
N GLY A 191 7.89 -8.54 7.59
CA GLY A 191 8.78 -8.79 8.74
C GLY A 191 9.65 -10.04 8.61
N SER A 192 9.36 -10.93 7.66
CA SER A 192 10.20 -12.09 7.35
C SER A 192 11.57 -11.67 6.81
N ARG A 193 12.52 -12.61 6.78
CA ARG A 193 13.83 -12.36 6.15
C ARG A 193 13.71 -12.55 4.63
N PRO A 194 14.34 -11.67 3.83
CA PRO A 194 14.42 -11.86 2.38
C PRO A 194 15.24 -13.10 2.04
N ASP A 195 14.96 -13.70 0.88
CA ASP A 195 15.78 -14.77 0.32
C ASP A 195 17.17 -14.20 -0.01
N PRO A 196 18.27 -14.75 0.56
CA PRO A 196 19.61 -14.23 0.35
C PRO A 196 20.04 -14.25 -1.12
N ASP A 197 19.58 -15.23 -1.90
CA ASP A 197 19.89 -15.31 -3.33
C ASP A 197 19.14 -14.24 -4.13
N GLY A 198 18.10 -13.63 -3.57
CA GLY A 198 17.32 -12.55 -4.19
C GLY A 198 17.87 -11.14 -3.98
N LEU A 199 18.87 -11.00 -3.10
CA LEU A 199 19.34 -9.69 -2.64
C LEU A 199 20.23 -8.96 -3.65
N GLY A 200 20.33 -7.64 -3.51
CA GLY A 200 21.26 -6.79 -4.24
C GLY A 200 20.83 -6.39 -5.65
N LEU A 201 19.80 -7.02 -6.23
CA LEU A 201 19.21 -6.56 -7.49
C LEU A 201 18.14 -5.49 -7.24
N LEU A 202 17.29 -5.71 -6.23
CA LEU A 202 16.21 -4.82 -5.86
C LEU A 202 16.55 -4.09 -4.56
N ARG A 203 16.25 -2.79 -4.51
CA ARG A 203 16.48 -1.94 -3.34
C ARG A 203 15.17 -1.33 -2.86
N ALA A 204 14.81 -1.65 -1.62
CA ALA A 204 13.77 -0.93 -0.90
C ALA A 204 14.26 0.47 -0.51
N VAL A 205 13.44 1.50 -0.72
CA VAL A 205 13.73 2.86 -0.30
C VAL A 205 13.22 3.06 1.12
N SER A 206 14.09 3.49 2.02
CA SER A 206 13.67 3.86 3.37
C SER A 206 12.89 5.17 3.30
N LEU A 207 11.58 5.09 3.53
CA LEU A 207 10.72 6.26 3.68
C LEU A 207 10.82 6.75 5.13
N ARG A 208 9.85 6.39 5.97
CA ARG A 208 9.89 6.63 7.42
C ARG A 208 10.59 5.51 8.20
N PHE A 209 10.52 4.29 7.67
CA PHE A 209 11.06 3.06 8.27
C PHE A 209 11.72 2.21 7.18
N PRO A 210 12.64 1.29 7.53
CA PRO A 210 13.15 0.30 6.60
C PRO A 210 12.00 -0.52 5.99
N ARG A 211 12.03 -0.70 4.66
CA ARG A 211 10.99 -1.40 3.87
C ARG A 211 11.51 -2.66 3.19
N ASP A 212 12.72 -3.09 3.53
CA ASP A 212 13.38 -4.32 3.04
C ASP A 212 12.74 -5.61 3.58
N ARG A 213 11.64 -5.48 4.32
CA ARG A 213 10.84 -6.59 4.86
C ARG A 213 9.35 -6.42 4.60
N ASP A 214 8.97 -5.51 3.73
CA ASP A 214 7.59 -5.41 3.27
C ASP A 214 7.29 -6.64 2.37
N ALA A 215 6.07 -7.17 2.43
CA ALA A 215 5.73 -8.43 1.78
C ALA A 215 5.94 -8.41 0.25
N GLU A 216 5.70 -7.29 -0.41
CA GLU A 216 5.92 -7.10 -1.84
C GLU A 216 7.41 -7.18 -2.20
N TYR A 217 8.26 -6.59 -1.36
CA TYR A 217 9.71 -6.70 -1.51
C TYR A 217 10.16 -8.15 -1.37
N LEU A 218 9.69 -8.82 -0.31
CA LEU A 218 10.02 -10.22 -0.04
C LEU A 218 9.59 -11.14 -1.19
N ALA A 219 8.37 -10.94 -1.70
CA ALA A 219 7.82 -11.68 -2.83
C ALA A 219 8.65 -11.48 -4.11
N LEU A 220 9.02 -10.25 -4.47
CA LEU A 220 9.83 -10.04 -5.67
C LEU A 220 11.27 -10.54 -5.50
N THR A 221 11.85 -10.42 -4.31
CA THR A 221 13.18 -11.01 -4.05
C THR A 221 13.18 -12.53 -4.14
N SER A 222 12.10 -13.23 -3.78
CA SER A 222 12.02 -14.69 -3.94
C SER A 222 11.95 -15.09 -5.42
N VAL A 223 11.29 -14.30 -6.27
CA VAL A 223 11.33 -14.50 -7.74
C VAL A 223 12.74 -14.31 -8.29
N VAL A 224 13.45 -13.25 -7.86
CA VAL A 224 14.85 -13.02 -8.25
C VAL A 224 15.74 -14.18 -7.82
N ALA A 225 15.51 -14.70 -6.62
CA ALA A 225 16.23 -15.83 -6.08
C ALA A 225 16.00 -17.11 -6.90
N ALA A 226 14.74 -17.40 -7.27
CA ALA A 226 14.39 -18.52 -8.13
C ALA A 226 15.07 -18.41 -9.50
N LEU A 227 15.02 -17.24 -10.13
CA LEU A 227 15.69 -16.97 -11.41
C LEU A 227 17.21 -17.16 -11.33
N ARG A 228 17.85 -16.73 -10.24
CA ARG A 228 19.30 -16.90 -10.05
C ARG A 228 19.69 -18.35 -9.81
N ARG A 229 18.86 -19.11 -9.08
CA ARG A 229 19.09 -20.52 -8.79
C ARG A 229 18.92 -21.43 -10.01
N SER A 230 18.03 -21.10 -10.95
CA SER A 230 17.85 -21.93 -12.15
C SER A 230 19.11 -21.93 -13.04
N ALA A 231 19.88 -20.84 -13.03
CA ALA A 231 21.13 -20.66 -13.75
C ALA A 231 21.01 -20.55 -15.29
N ALA A 232 20.80 -19.32 -15.75
CA ALA A 232 21.61 -18.78 -16.85
C ALA A 232 22.14 -17.41 -16.42
N ALA A 233 23.44 -17.17 -16.60
CA ALA A 233 24.19 -15.97 -16.21
C ALA A 233 23.66 -14.64 -16.80
N THR A 234 22.56 -14.70 -17.53
CA THR A 234 21.81 -13.55 -18.00
C THR A 234 20.32 -13.91 -17.96
N ALA A 235 19.66 -13.64 -16.83
CA ALA A 235 18.20 -13.65 -16.74
C ALA A 235 17.50 -12.69 -17.73
N SER A 236 18.26 -11.99 -18.59
CA SER A 236 17.79 -11.26 -19.77
C SER A 236 17.01 -12.10 -20.79
N GLY A 237 17.08 -13.43 -20.67
CA GLY A 237 16.32 -14.37 -21.50
C GLY A 237 14.96 -14.76 -20.95
N ALA A 238 14.73 -14.63 -19.64
CA ALA A 238 13.52 -15.12 -19.00
C ALA A 238 12.28 -14.38 -19.50
N GLU A 239 11.26 -15.12 -19.91
CA GLU A 239 9.99 -14.59 -20.41
C GLU A 239 8.82 -15.28 -19.70
N GLY A 240 7.70 -14.58 -19.56
CA GLY A 240 6.53 -15.14 -18.86
C GLY A 240 5.80 -14.09 -18.05
N THR A 241 5.03 -14.55 -17.07
CA THR A 241 4.18 -13.68 -16.25
C THR A 241 4.46 -13.91 -14.77
N VAL A 242 4.67 -12.82 -14.04
CA VAL A 242 4.71 -12.78 -12.58
C VAL A 242 3.46 -12.05 -12.10
N ARG A 243 2.66 -12.69 -11.27
CA ARG A 243 1.46 -12.10 -10.66
C ARG A 243 1.74 -11.88 -9.19
N LEU A 244 1.55 -10.65 -8.74
CA LEU A 244 1.68 -10.24 -7.36
C LEU A 244 0.32 -9.73 -6.88
N HIS A 245 -0.24 -10.37 -5.86
CA HIS A 245 -1.41 -9.87 -5.16
C HIS A 245 -0.99 -9.41 -3.76
N ALA A 246 -1.27 -8.15 -3.41
CA ALA A 246 -0.99 -7.60 -2.09
C ALA A 246 -2.29 -7.37 -1.32
N SER A 247 -2.31 -7.62 0.00
CA SER A 247 -3.49 -7.38 0.83
C SER A 247 -3.92 -5.90 0.91
N GLN A 248 -3.06 -4.98 0.46
CA GLN A 248 -3.28 -3.53 0.48
C GLN A 248 -2.52 -2.89 -0.70
N ALA A 249 -2.88 -1.66 -1.04
CA ALA A 249 -2.14 -0.86 -2.01
C ALA A 249 -0.65 -0.77 -1.65
N PRO A 250 0.28 -1.15 -2.55
CA PRO A 250 1.72 -1.08 -2.27
C PRO A 250 2.17 0.32 -1.88
N CYS A 251 3.05 0.42 -0.88
CA CYS A 251 3.65 1.69 -0.50
C CYS A 251 4.61 2.21 -1.59
N LEU A 252 5.03 3.48 -1.52
CA LEU A 252 5.94 4.07 -2.53
C LEU A 252 7.27 3.31 -2.64
N SER A 253 7.79 2.78 -1.53
CA SER A 253 9.01 1.97 -1.58
C SER A 253 8.79 0.69 -2.39
N CYS A 254 7.66 0.00 -2.15
CA CYS A 254 7.30 -1.21 -2.90
C CYS A 254 7.04 -0.88 -4.38
N LEU A 255 6.42 0.25 -4.70
CA LEU A 255 6.29 0.74 -6.08
C LEU A 255 7.65 0.92 -6.76
N GLY A 256 8.62 1.51 -6.05
CA GLY A 256 10.00 1.60 -6.55
C GLY A 256 10.62 0.22 -6.82
N VAL A 257 10.30 -0.79 -6.01
CA VAL A 257 10.77 -2.16 -6.20
C VAL A 257 10.09 -2.83 -7.41
N LEU A 258 8.79 -2.60 -7.61
CA LEU A 258 8.04 -3.08 -8.78
C LEU A 258 8.63 -2.53 -10.08
N VAL A 259 8.97 -1.24 -10.11
CA VAL A 259 9.62 -0.59 -11.25
C VAL A 259 11.02 -1.17 -11.50
N GLN A 260 11.84 -1.30 -10.45
CA GLN A 260 13.17 -1.93 -10.56
C GLN A 260 13.10 -3.37 -11.09
N PHE A 261 12.12 -4.15 -10.64
CA PHE A 261 11.93 -5.52 -11.11
C PHE A 261 11.61 -5.56 -12.61
N ARG A 262 10.67 -4.72 -13.06
CA ARG A 262 10.32 -4.63 -14.49
C ARG A 262 11.51 -4.21 -15.35
N GLU A 263 12.30 -3.25 -14.89
CA GLU A 263 13.51 -2.80 -15.61
C GLU A 263 14.59 -3.89 -15.66
N ALA A 264 14.73 -4.67 -14.58
CA ALA A 264 15.68 -5.78 -14.53
C ALA A 264 15.26 -6.97 -15.42
N PHE A 265 13.95 -7.19 -15.61
CA PHE A 265 13.40 -8.32 -16.38
C PHE A 265 12.36 -7.85 -17.40
N PRO A 266 12.75 -7.16 -18.49
CA PRO A 266 11.83 -6.51 -19.42
C PRO A 266 10.95 -7.47 -20.24
N LYS A 267 11.25 -8.77 -20.24
CA LYS A 267 10.47 -9.81 -20.91
C LYS A 267 9.50 -10.54 -19.96
N LEU A 268 9.55 -10.23 -18.67
CA LEU A 268 8.56 -10.69 -17.69
C LEU A 268 7.44 -9.67 -17.57
N GLU A 269 6.22 -10.11 -17.82
CA GLU A 269 5.03 -9.32 -17.55
C GLU A 269 4.73 -9.36 -16.04
N LEU A 270 4.94 -8.25 -15.34
CA LEU A 270 4.56 -8.10 -13.95
C LEU A 270 3.13 -7.58 -13.85
N LYS A 271 2.25 -8.40 -13.28
CA LYS A 271 0.86 -8.07 -12.97
C LYS A 271 0.68 -7.88 -11.48
N VAL A 272 0.04 -6.79 -11.09
CA VAL A 272 -0.14 -6.39 -9.69
C VAL A 272 -1.62 -6.19 -9.42
N SER A 273 -2.11 -6.79 -8.34
CA SER A 273 -3.45 -6.54 -7.80
C SER A 273 -3.37 -6.33 -6.30
N PHE A 274 -4.40 -5.70 -5.73
CA PHE A 274 -4.53 -5.58 -4.29
C PHE A 274 -5.99 -5.35 -3.86
N ASP A 275 -6.26 -5.61 -2.59
CA ASP A 275 -7.59 -5.40 -2.03
C ASP A 275 -7.90 -3.92 -1.85
N ASP A 276 -9.13 -3.56 -2.23
CA ASP A 276 -9.71 -2.27 -1.89
C ASP A 276 -10.20 -2.33 -0.45
N LEU A 277 -9.62 -1.52 0.44
CA LEU A 277 -9.91 -1.52 1.88
C LEU A 277 -11.39 -1.27 2.22
N ARG A 278 -12.22 -0.87 1.26
CA ARG A 278 -13.66 -0.60 1.42
C ARG A 278 -14.57 -1.73 0.94
N ARG A 279 -14.04 -2.76 0.25
CA ARG A 279 -14.82 -3.90 -0.25
C ARG A 279 -14.86 -5.06 0.73
#